data_AF-A0A8C8YE71-F1
#
_entry.id   AF-A0A8C8YE71-F1
#
_cell.length_a   1.000
_cell.length_b   1.000
_cell.length_c   1.000
_cell.angle_alpha   90.00
_cell.angle_beta   90.00
_cell.angle_gamma   90.00
#
_symmetry.space_group_name_H-M   'P 1'
#
loop_
_entity.id
_entity.type
_entity.pdbx_description
1 polymer ?
#
loop_
_entity_poly.entity_id
_entity_poly.type
_entity_poly.pdbx_seq_one_letter_code
_entity_poly.pdbx_strand_id
1 'polypeptide(L)'
;QPVLTQPPSASASLGASAKLTCTLSSGYSNYDIAWHQQQPGKAPRYLMYVNSDGSHSKGDGIPDRFSGSSSGADRYLTISNIQTEDEADYYCQTWDNSGNNHSDTGR
;
A
#
# COMPACT_ATOMS: atom_id res chain seq x y z
N GLN A 1 17.13 -7.78 6.36
CA GLN A 1 16.47 -6.53 5.98
C GLN A 1 15.16 -6.87 5.30
N PRO A 2 14.04 -6.23 5.63
CA PRO A 2 12.79 -6.47 4.92
C PRO A 2 12.92 -5.94 3.49
N VAL A 3 12.40 -6.71 2.54
CA VAL A 3 12.28 -6.31 1.13
C VAL A 3 10.79 -6.30 0.81
N LEU A 4 10.33 -5.24 0.15
CA LEU A 4 8.95 -5.09 -0.29
C LEU A 4 8.90 -5.22 -1.81
N THR A 5 7.97 -6.01 -2.31
CA THR A 5 7.78 -6.25 -3.74
C THR A 5 6.34 -5.97 -4.13
N GLN A 6 6.14 -5.20 -5.20
CA GLN A 6 4.83 -4.95 -5.81
C GLN A 6 4.83 -5.36 -7.30
N PRO A 7 3.66 -5.68 -7.90
CA PRO A 7 3.51 -5.82 -9.35
C PRO A 7 3.68 -4.50 -10.11
N PRO A 8 4.37 -4.46 -11.28
CA PRO A 8 4.81 -3.25 -12.00
C PRO A 8 3.71 -2.22 -12.25
N SER A 9 2.49 -2.69 -12.44
CA SER A 9 1.31 -1.85 -12.59
C SER A 9 0.07 -2.67 -12.29
N ALA A 10 -1.04 -1.97 -12.08
CA ALA A 10 -2.37 -2.51 -12.06
C ALA A 10 -3.29 -1.56 -12.85
N SER A 11 -4.37 -2.08 -13.42
CA SER A 11 -5.33 -1.28 -14.17
C SER A 11 -6.74 -1.76 -13.89
N ALA A 12 -7.67 -0.81 -13.82
CA ALA A 12 -9.09 -1.07 -13.60
C ALA A 12 -9.89 0.09 -14.22
N SER A 13 -11.13 -0.20 -14.61
CA SER A 13 -12.05 0.81 -15.14
C SER A 13 -12.60 1.71 -14.03
N LEU A 14 -13.00 2.93 -14.38
CA LEU A 14 -13.74 3.81 -13.46
C LEU A 14 -14.98 3.10 -12.91
N GLY A 15 -15.24 3.26 -11.61
CA GLY A 15 -16.32 2.58 -10.89
C GLY A 15 -16.05 1.11 -10.54
N ALA A 16 -15.01 0.49 -11.10
CA ALA A 16 -14.59 -0.86 -10.70
C ALA A 16 -13.78 -0.82 -9.39
N SER A 17 -13.33 -2.00 -8.95
CA SER A 17 -12.42 -2.13 -7.81
C SER A 17 -11.04 -2.59 -8.28
N ALA A 18 -9.98 -2.04 -7.71
CA ALA A 18 -8.61 -2.54 -7.84
C ALA A 18 -8.09 -3.02 -6.49
N LYS A 19 -7.23 -4.04 -6.54
CA LYS A 19 -6.52 -4.57 -5.38
C LYS A 19 -5.02 -4.54 -5.69
N LEU A 20 -4.29 -3.72 -4.97
CA LEU A 20 -2.83 -3.65 -5.01
C LEU A 20 -2.25 -4.58 -3.95
N THR A 21 -1.09 -5.16 -4.25
CA THR A 21 -0.40 -6.10 -3.37
C THR A 21 1.02 -5.62 -3.12
N CYS A 22 1.41 -5.61 -1.86
CA CYS A 22 2.77 -5.45 -1.38
C CYS A 22 3.17 -6.72 -0.62
N THR A 23 4.19 -7.41 -1.09
CA THR A 23 4.68 -8.67 -0.51
C THR A 23 5.97 -8.43 0.26
N LEU A 24 5.98 -8.79 1.53
CA LEU A 24 7.16 -8.78 2.39
C LEU A 24 8.04 -10.02 2.14
N SER A 25 9.36 -9.86 2.21
CA SER A 25 10.30 -10.97 2.16
C SER A 25 10.11 -11.98 3.30
N SER A 26 10.60 -13.21 3.08
CA SER A 26 10.53 -14.27 4.08
C SER A 26 11.16 -13.85 5.41
N GLY A 27 10.49 -14.21 6.52
CA GLY A 27 10.91 -13.82 7.88
C GLY A 27 10.38 -12.47 8.35
N TYR A 28 9.71 -11.70 7.48
CA TYR A 28 9.11 -10.40 7.81
C TYR A 28 7.58 -10.38 7.65
N SER A 29 6.94 -11.56 7.57
CA SER A 29 5.49 -11.66 7.35
C SER A 29 4.65 -11.11 8.51
N ASN A 30 5.24 -10.87 9.68
CA ASN A 30 4.60 -10.25 10.84
C ASN A 30 4.74 -8.73 10.86
N TYR A 31 5.37 -8.11 9.85
CA TYR A 31 5.58 -6.66 9.81
C TYR A 31 4.36 -5.95 9.24
N ASP A 32 4.17 -4.73 9.69
CA ASP A 32 3.12 -3.84 9.22
C ASP A 32 3.66 -2.93 8.11
N ILE A 33 2.77 -2.35 7.32
CA ILE A 33 3.15 -1.43 6.25
C ILE A 33 2.31 -0.16 6.25
N ALA A 34 2.88 0.90 5.68
CA ALA A 34 2.14 2.07 5.23
C ALA A 34 2.02 2.10 3.71
N TRP A 35 0.81 2.36 3.21
CA TRP A 35 0.54 2.68 1.83
C TRP A 35 0.61 4.17 1.58
N HIS A 36 1.24 4.54 0.47
CA HIS A 36 1.34 5.91 -0.01
C HIS A 36 0.84 6.01 -1.45
N GLN A 37 0.28 7.16 -1.78
CA GLN A 37 -0.12 7.55 -3.13
C GLN A 37 0.71 8.75 -3.57
N GLN A 38 1.25 8.72 -4.78
CA GLN A 38 1.95 9.84 -5.38
C GLN A 38 1.40 10.13 -6.77
N GLN A 39 0.77 11.29 -6.92
CA GLN A 39 0.40 11.80 -8.24
C GLN A 39 1.61 12.48 -8.89
N PRO A 40 1.69 12.50 -10.24
CA PRO A 40 2.77 13.16 -10.96
C PRO A 40 3.00 14.61 -10.48
N GLY A 41 4.24 14.92 -10.13
CA GLY A 41 4.64 16.27 -9.67
C GLY A 41 4.18 16.63 -8.25
N LYS A 42 3.59 15.71 -7.48
CA LYS A 42 3.19 15.93 -6.09
C LYS A 42 4.09 15.18 -5.11
N ALA A 43 4.14 15.70 -3.88
CA ALA A 43 4.72 14.96 -2.77
C ALA A 43 3.85 13.72 -2.46
N PRO A 44 4.45 12.63 -1.98
CA PRO A 44 3.68 11.47 -1.57
C PRO A 44 2.69 11.78 -0.46
N ARG A 45 1.49 11.22 -0.58
CA ARG A 45 0.40 11.30 0.40
C ARG A 45 0.28 9.97 1.12
N TYR A 46 0.32 10.01 2.45
CA TYR A 46 -0.01 8.86 3.29
C TYR A 46 -1.48 8.48 3.12
N LEU A 47 -1.76 7.19 2.89
CA LEU A 47 -3.11 6.67 2.74
C LEU A 47 -3.56 5.86 3.96
N MET A 48 -2.75 4.89 4.37
CA MET A 48 -3.22 3.85 5.26
C MET A 48 -2.07 3.08 5.89
N TYR A 49 -2.28 2.64 7.12
CA TYR A 49 -1.45 1.65 7.81
C TYR A 49 -2.19 0.32 7.85
N VAL A 50 -1.51 -0.78 7.51
CA VAL A 50 -2.08 -2.13 7.47
C VAL A 50 -1.25 -3.05 8.36
N ASN A 51 -1.91 -3.58 9.39
CA ASN A 51 -1.32 -4.52 10.33
C ASN A 51 -1.20 -5.92 9.72
N SER A 52 -0.32 -6.73 10.30
CA SER A 52 -0.14 -8.13 9.92
C SER A 52 -1.40 -9.00 10.10
N ASP A 53 -2.26 -8.66 11.05
CA ASP A 53 -3.56 -9.30 11.26
C ASP A 53 -4.66 -8.84 10.28
N GLY A 54 -4.36 -7.84 9.44
CA GLY A 54 -5.26 -7.32 8.40
C GLY A 54 -6.12 -6.14 8.85
N SER A 55 -6.07 -5.77 10.14
CA SER A 55 -6.66 -4.51 10.60
C SER A 55 -5.92 -3.31 9.99
N HIS A 56 -6.61 -2.19 9.79
CA HIS A 56 -6.02 -1.03 9.14
C HIS A 56 -6.60 0.29 9.66
N SER A 57 -5.81 1.35 9.53
CA SER A 57 -6.22 2.73 9.85
C SER A 57 -5.92 3.64 8.67
N LYS A 58 -6.91 4.43 8.25
CA LYS A 58 -6.80 5.42 7.18
C LYS A 58 -6.17 6.71 7.69
N GLY A 59 -5.42 7.40 6.83
CA GLY A 59 -5.01 8.77 7.06
C GLY A 59 -6.16 9.76 6.92
N ASP A 60 -5.92 11.01 7.30
CA ASP A 60 -6.94 12.05 7.27
C ASP A 60 -7.42 12.35 5.84
N GLY A 61 -8.74 12.45 5.69
CA GLY A 61 -9.38 12.75 4.42
C GLY A 61 -9.23 11.65 3.36
N ILE A 62 -8.90 10.42 3.77
CA ILE A 62 -8.87 9.25 2.87
C ILE A 62 -10.29 8.66 2.79
N PRO A 63 -10.87 8.56 1.57
CA PRO A 63 -12.26 8.14 1.41
C PRO A 63 -12.53 6.70 1.87
N ASP A 64 -13.79 6.41 2.24
CA ASP A 64 -14.22 5.08 2.69
C ASP A 64 -14.08 3.98 1.64
N ARG A 65 -13.95 4.37 0.37
CA ARG A 65 -13.72 3.43 -0.73
C ARG A 65 -12.37 2.72 -0.66
N PHE A 66 -11.43 3.20 0.17
CA PHE A 66 -10.13 2.59 0.43
C PHE A 66 -10.20 1.64 1.63
N SER A 67 -9.69 0.43 1.48
CA SER A 67 -9.58 -0.55 2.57
C SER A 67 -8.28 -1.36 2.54
N GLY A 68 -7.83 -1.80 3.71
CA GLY A 68 -6.65 -2.63 3.90
C GLY A 68 -7.00 -4.07 4.26
N SER A 69 -6.15 -5.01 3.87
CA SER A 69 -6.22 -6.40 4.35
C SER A 69 -4.84 -7.08 4.26
N SER A 70 -4.69 -8.24 4.87
CA SER A 70 -3.46 -9.03 4.84
C SER A 70 -3.71 -10.50 4.55
N SER A 71 -2.69 -11.20 4.08
CA SER A 71 -2.64 -12.67 4.00
C SER A 71 -1.20 -13.13 4.02
N GLY A 72 -0.76 -13.77 5.11
CA GLY A 72 0.63 -14.18 5.27
C GLY A 72 1.60 -13.00 5.13
N ALA A 73 2.50 -13.07 4.15
CA ALA A 73 3.46 -12.01 3.86
C ALA A 73 2.90 -10.86 3.00
N ASP A 74 1.67 -10.99 2.50
CA ASP A 74 1.06 -9.97 1.65
C ASP A 74 0.27 -8.96 2.46
N ARG A 75 0.32 -7.72 2.00
CA ARG A 75 -0.48 -6.59 2.45
C ARG A 75 -1.18 -6.00 1.24
N TYR A 76 -2.46 -5.76 1.37
CA TYR A 76 -3.30 -5.34 0.26
C TYR A 76 -3.91 -3.97 0.52
N LEU A 77 -3.95 -3.16 -0.54
CA LEU A 77 -4.79 -1.96 -0.63
C LEU A 77 -5.88 -2.24 -1.64
N THR A 78 -7.13 -2.12 -1.22
CA THR A 78 -8.30 -2.22 -2.10
C THR A 78 -8.92 -0.84 -2.27
N ILE A 79 -9.10 -0.42 -3.52
CA ILE A 79 -9.79 0.81 -3.88
C ILE A 79 -11.06 0.39 -4.61
N SER A 80 -12.20 0.57 -3.96
CA SER A 80 -13.52 0.36 -4.56
C SER A 80 -13.99 1.62 -5.27
N ASN A 81 -14.89 1.48 -6.26
CA ASN A 81 -15.46 2.60 -7.00
C ASN A 81 -14.40 3.61 -7.48
N ILE A 82 -13.42 3.12 -8.24
CA ILE A 82 -12.26 3.91 -8.70
C ILE A 82 -12.70 5.19 -9.40
N GLN A 83 -12.00 6.27 -9.06
CA GLN A 83 -12.19 7.61 -9.61
C GLN A 83 -10.94 8.06 -10.35
N THR A 84 -11.06 9.12 -11.16
CA THR A 84 -9.95 9.63 -11.98
C THR A 84 -8.75 10.09 -11.14
N GLU A 85 -8.99 10.59 -9.93
CA GLU A 85 -7.92 11.01 -9.02
C GLU A 85 -7.13 9.85 -8.41
N ASP A 86 -7.65 8.62 -8.52
CA ASP A 86 -6.99 7.42 -8.01
C ASP A 86 -5.87 6.95 -8.97
N GLU A 87 -5.74 7.54 -10.17
CA GLU A 87 -4.60 7.32 -11.07
C GLU A 87 -3.34 7.98 -10.51
N ALA A 88 -2.42 7.14 -10.03
CA ALA A 88 -1.21 7.56 -9.32
C ALA A 88 -0.22 6.39 -9.21
N ASP A 89 1.01 6.71 -8.80
CA ASP A 89 1.94 5.72 -8.29
C ASP A 89 1.56 5.36 -6.85
N TYR A 90 1.58 4.07 -6.54
CA TYR A 90 1.31 3.55 -5.21
C TYR A 90 2.48 2.71 -4.75
N TYR A 91 2.96 2.99 -3.55
CA TYR A 91 4.10 2.30 -2.99
C TYR A 91 3.87 2.00 -1.50
N CYS A 92 4.47 0.91 -1.04
CA CYS A 92 4.40 0.46 0.33
C CYS A 92 5.73 0.70 1.04
N GLN A 93 5.65 0.93 2.34
CA GLN A 93 6.81 1.16 3.19
C GLN A 93 6.67 0.37 4.50
N THR A 94 7.78 -0.13 5.01
CA THR A 94 7.89 -0.75 6.34
C THR A 94 9.13 -0.23 7.06
N TRP A 95 9.29 -0.60 8.33
CA TRP A 95 10.40 -0.20 9.18
C TRP A 95 10.99 -1.42 9.87
N ASP A 96 12.32 -1.50 9.94
CA ASP A 96 12.97 -2.51 10.77
C ASP A 96 13.11 -2.07 12.23
N ASN A 97 13.51 -3.00 13.09
CA ASN A 97 13.71 -2.73 14.52
C ASN A 97 14.78 -1.66 14.82
N SER A 98 15.59 -1.28 13.83
CA SER A 98 16.58 -0.20 13.94
C SER A 98 16.04 1.15 13.49
N GLY A 99 14.77 1.21 13.07
CA GLY A 99 14.10 2.42 12.58
C GLY A 99 14.39 2.75 11.11
N ASN A 100 15.06 1.87 10.37
CA ASN A 100 15.32 2.12 8.95
C ASN A 100 14.06 1.88 8.11
N ASN A 101 13.80 2.79 7.17
CA ASN A 101 12.69 2.68 6.22
C ASN A 101 13.07 1.77 5.05
N HIS A 102 12.14 0.91 4.64
CA HIS A 102 12.26 0.07 3.45
C HIS A 102 11.01 0.25 2.60
N SER A 103 11.17 0.60 1.33
CA SER A 103 10.08 0.81 0.37
C SER A 103 10.34 0.08 -0.94
N ASP A 104 9.29 -0.16 -1.72
CA ASP A 104 9.38 -0.79 -3.04
C ASP A 104 9.67 0.22 -4.18
N THR A 105 9.94 1.48 -3.84
CA THR A 105 10.16 2.60 -4.79
C THR A 105 11.39 2.47 -5.67
N GLY A 106 12.22 1.45 -5.49
CA GLY A 106 13.44 1.19 -6.30
C GLY A 106 13.15 0.62 -7.69
N ARG A 107 12.02 1.01 -8.30
CA ARG A 107 11.47 0.42 -9.51
C ARG A 107 12.04 0.98 -10.80
#